data_AF-A0A7V2NJI9-F1
#
_entry.id   AF-A0A7V2NJI9-F1
#
_cell.length_a   1.000
_cell.length_b   1.000
_cell.length_c   1.000
_cell.angle_alpha   90.00
_cell.angle_beta   90.00
_cell.angle_gamma   90.00
#
_symmetry.space_group_name_H-M   'P 1'
#
loop_
_entity.id
_entity.type
_entity.pdbx_description
1 polymer ?
#
loop_
_entity_poly.entity_id
_entity_poly.type
_entity_poly.pdbx_seq_one_letter_code
_entity_poly.pdbx_strand_id
1 'polypeptide(L)'
;MLKKRWSVHYLDGERMEDTIHARHPDPEKQGVSINRIKYEQMRLAIESALSDCDDLTFIELTSRVRENLKDGFDGSIEWYMVTVKLDMEAEGVLERIPGRSQRLRLVAEPKAG
;
A
#
# COMPACT_ATOMS: atom_id res chain seq x y z
N MET A 1 -1.02 6.23 -26.44
CA MET A 1 -0.03 5.69 -25.48
C MET A 1 0.65 6.86 -24.77
N LEU A 2 0.19 7.22 -23.57
CA LEU A 2 0.80 8.31 -22.78
C LEU A 2 1.69 7.71 -21.70
N LYS A 3 3.01 7.83 -21.85
CA LYS A 3 3.97 7.60 -20.78
C LYS A 3 3.89 8.80 -19.83
N LYS A 4 3.21 8.66 -18.68
CA LYS A 4 3.25 9.70 -17.64
C LYS A 4 4.63 9.70 -16.99
N ARG A 5 5.39 10.74 -17.34
CA ARG A 5 6.69 11.10 -16.80
C ARG A 5 6.47 11.69 -15.41
N TRP A 6 6.92 11.00 -14.36
CA TRP A 6 6.95 11.54 -13.02
C TRP A 6 8.22 12.38 -12.87
N SER A 7 8.05 13.69 -12.69
CA SER A 7 9.11 14.61 -12.29
C SER A 7 8.82 15.02 -10.84
N VAL A 8 9.69 14.61 -9.93
CA VAL A 8 9.78 15.21 -8.60
C VAL A 8 11.24 15.62 -8.40
N HIS A 9 11.48 16.92 -8.55
CA HIS A 9 12.73 17.55 -8.19
C HIS A 9 12.78 17.62 -6.65
N TYR A 10 13.76 16.97 -6.04
CA TYR A 10 14.11 17.13 -4.63
C TYR A 10 14.94 18.40 -4.45
N LEU A 11 14.53 19.28 -3.53
CA LEU A 11 15.37 20.36 -3.01
C LEU A 11 15.88 19.97 -1.62
N ASP A 12 17.12 20.40 -1.41
CA ASP A 12 18.08 20.14 -0.34
C ASP A 12 17.63 20.60 1.08
N GLY A 13 18.03 19.87 2.13
CA GLY A 13 18.03 20.37 3.51
C GLY A 13 17.57 19.39 4.60
N GLU A 14 18.54 18.76 5.27
CA GLU A 14 18.46 18.07 6.58
C GLU A 14 17.70 16.73 6.68
N ARG A 15 18.46 15.66 6.98
CA ARG A 15 17.97 14.31 7.28
C ARG A 15 17.13 14.28 8.57
N MET A 16 15.82 14.47 8.44
CA MET A 16 14.84 13.77 9.27
C MET A 16 14.36 12.58 8.44
N GLU A 17 14.26 11.40 9.04
CA GLU A 17 13.87 10.18 8.35
C GLU A 17 12.57 10.43 7.56
N ASP A 18 12.65 10.46 6.22
CA ASP A 18 11.50 10.74 5.34
C ASP A 18 10.47 9.64 5.56
N THR A 19 9.49 9.97 6.39
CA THR A 19 8.50 9.06 6.94
C THR A 19 7.11 9.64 6.74
N ILE A 20 6.15 8.75 6.63
CA ILE A 20 4.74 9.09 6.59
C ILE A 20 4.03 8.42 7.77
N HIS A 21 2.92 8.98 8.21
CA HIS A 21 2.08 8.38 9.23
C HIS A 21 0.96 7.56 8.58
N ALA A 22 1.15 6.24 8.48
CA ALA A 22 0.19 5.31 7.93
C ALA A 22 -0.98 5.14 8.91
N ARG A 23 -2.19 5.46 8.47
CA ARG A 23 -3.42 5.45 9.27
C ARG A 23 -3.93 4.03 9.49
N HIS A 24 -4.78 3.89 10.51
CA HIS A 24 -5.54 2.68 10.73
C HIS A 24 -7.04 2.95 10.42
N PRO A 25 -7.77 2.05 9.76
CA PRO A 25 -9.17 2.28 9.38
C PRO A 25 -10.13 2.25 10.57
N ASP A 26 -9.73 1.54 11.63
CA ASP A 26 -10.39 1.59 12.95
C ASP A 26 -9.96 2.86 13.70
N PRO A 27 -10.90 3.75 14.08
CA PRO A 27 -10.59 5.04 14.71
C PRO A 27 -10.04 4.92 16.14
N GLU A 28 -10.19 3.76 16.79
CA GLU A 28 -9.66 3.52 18.14
C GLU A 28 -8.19 3.07 18.12
N LYS A 29 -7.65 2.74 16.94
CA LYS A 29 -6.27 2.25 16.77
C LYS A 29 -5.37 3.34 16.19
N GLN A 30 -4.16 3.40 16.72
CA GLN A 30 -3.15 4.35 16.25
C GLN A 30 -2.46 3.83 14.99
N GLY A 31 -2.19 4.76 14.08
CA GLY A 31 -1.33 4.53 12.93
C GLY A 31 0.13 4.35 13.31
N VAL A 32 0.97 4.05 12.32
CA VAL A 32 2.41 3.87 12.50
C VAL A 32 3.20 4.76 11.54
N SER A 33 4.29 5.35 12.02
CA SER A 33 5.19 6.11 11.16
C SER A 33 6.15 5.15 10.45
N ILE A 34 6.21 5.24 9.12
CA ILE A 34 7.03 4.35 8.28
C ILE A 34 7.79 5.13 7.22
N ASN A 35 8.94 4.61 6.79
CA ASN A 35 9.73 5.23 5.73
C ASN A 35 8.90 5.36 4.45
N ARG A 36 8.91 6.56 3.84
CA ARG A 36 8.10 6.88 2.66
C ARG A 36 8.41 5.97 1.48
N ILE A 37 9.69 5.74 1.18
CA ILE A 37 10.09 4.91 0.04
C ILE A 37 9.57 3.48 0.20
N LYS A 38 9.68 2.91 1.41
CA LYS A 38 9.16 1.56 1.70
C LYS A 38 7.64 1.50 1.62
N TYR A 39 6.95 2.55 2.06
CA TYR A 39 5.50 2.67 1.87
C TYR A 39 5.13 2.66 0.39
N GLU A 40 5.72 3.53 -0.42
CA GLU A 40 5.39 3.67 -1.84
C GLU A 40 5.69 2.39 -2.61
N GLN A 41 6.83 1.73 -2.34
CA GLN A 41 7.15 0.43 -2.94
C GLN A 41 6.08 -0.63 -2.62
N MET A 42 5.64 -0.70 -1.36
CA MET A 42 4.63 -1.65 -0.94
C MET A 42 3.25 -1.31 -1.54
N ARG A 43 2.86 -0.04 -1.54
CA ARG A 43 1.61 0.45 -2.11
C ARG A 43 1.51 0.11 -3.60
N LEU A 44 2.55 0.44 -4.37
CA LEU A 44 2.62 0.12 -5.80
C LEU A 44 2.57 -1.39 -6.06
N ALA A 45 3.23 -2.19 -5.22
CA ALA A 45 3.17 -3.64 -5.33
C ALA A 45 1.76 -4.20 -5.07
N ILE A 46 1.03 -3.63 -4.10
CA ILE A 46 -0.36 -3.99 -3.80
C ILE A 46 -1.28 -3.59 -4.97
N GLU A 47 -1.19 -2.35 -5.44
CA GLU A 47 -1.99 -1.85 -6.56
C GLU A 47 -1.74 -2.69 -7.83
N SER A 48 -0.47 -2.99 -8.14
CA SER A 48 -0.11 -3.84 -9.27
C SER A 48 -0.57 -5.30 -9.10
N ALA A 49 -0.64 -5.83 -7.89
CA ALA A 49 -1.13 -7.19 -7.67
C ALA A 49 -2.65 -7.32 -7.88
N LEU A 50 -3.39 -6.22 -7.71
CA LEU A 50 -4.84 -6.12 -7.84
C LEU A 50 -5.31 -5.56 -9.20
N SER A 51 -4.43 -4.95 -10.01
CA SER A 51 -4.83 -4.27 -11.26
C SER A 51 -5.48 -5.17 -12.30
N ASP A 52 -5.14 -6.46 -12.32
CA ASP A 52 -5.57 -7.42 -13.34
C ASP A 52 -6.56 -8.47 -12.81
N CYS A 53 -7.16 -8.24 -11.64
CA CYS A 53 -8.12 -9.16 -11.01
C CYS A 53 -9.24 -8.38 -10.33
N ASP A 54 -10.44 -8.97 -10.22
CA ASP A 54 -11.55 -8.34 -9.50
C ASP A 54 -11.23 -8.17 -8.02
N ASP A 55 -10.70 -9.21 -7.38
CA ASP A 55 -10.31 -9.21 -5.97
C ASP A 55 -9.40 -10.40 -5.63
N LEU A 56 -8.66 -10.32 -4.53
CA LEU A 56 -7.79 -11.39 -4.03
C LEU A 56 -8.02 -11.66 -2.54
N THR A 57 -7.83 -12.91 -2.11
CA THR A 57 -7.65 -13.17 -0.68
C THR A 57 -6.38 -12.50 -0.16
N PHE A 58 -6.36 -12.18 1.13
CA PHE A 58 -5.16 -11.61 1.77
C PHE A 58 -3.91 -12.48 1.56
N ILE A 59 -4.07 -13.81 1.53
CA ILE A 59 -2.97 -14.76 1.30
C ILE A 59 -2.45 -14.63 -0.14
N GLU A 60 -3.35 -14.70 -1.13
CA GLU A 60 -2.98 -14.57 -2.55
C GLU A 60 -2.31 -13.22 -2.84
N LEU A 61 -2.87 -12.14 -2.30
CA LEU A 61 -2.32 -10.80 -2.43
C LEU A 61 -0.91 -10.72 -1.84
N THR A 62 -0.71 -11.22 -0.62
CA THR A 62 0.61 -11.23 0.03
C THR A 62 1.62 -12.05 -0.77
N SER A 63 1.22 -13.20 -1.33
CA SER A 63 2.08 -14.00 -2.20
C SER A 63 2.50 -13.26 -3.47
N ARG A 64 1.57 -12.56 -4.15
CA ARG A 64 1.89 -11.76 -5.34
C ARG A 64 2.81 -10.58 -5.02
N VAL A 65 2.53 -9.86 -3.93
CA VAL A 65 3.36 -8.76 -3.45
C VAL A 65 4.78 -9.25 -3.14
N ARG A 66 4.91 -10.40 -2.48
CA ARG A 66 6.22 -11.01 -2.21
C ARG A 66 6.99 -11.28 -3.50
N GLU A 67 6.35 -11.84 -4.53
CA GLU A 67 7.00 -12.08 -5.82
C GLU A 67 7.42 -10.77 -6.53
N ASN A 68 6.62 -9.72 -6.42
CA ASN A 68 6.93 -8.40 -6.99
C ASN A 68 8.13 -7.71 -6.30
N LEU A 69 8.34 -7.99 -5.01
CA LEU A 69 9.31 -7.29 -4.15
C LEU A 69 10.57 -8.11 -3.83
N LYS A 70 10.64 -9.38 -4.23
CA LYS A 70 11.64 -10.36 -3.78
C LYS A 70 13.11 -9.92 -3.94
N ASP A 71 13.42 -9.10 -4.95
CA ASP A 71 14.80 -8.71 -5.28
C ASP A 71 15.16 -7.27 -4.87
N GLY A 72 14.26 -6.53 -4.21
CA GLY A 72 14.45 -5.09 -4.04
C GLY A 72 13.83 -4.44 -2.80
N PHE A 73 13.21 -5.23 -1.90
CA PHE A 73 12.58 -4.69 -0.70
C PHE A 73 13.41 -4.97 0.55
N ASP A 74 13.78 -3.89 1.24
CA ASP A 74 14.51 -3.95 2.52
C ASP A 74 13.51 -3.88 3.69
N GLY A 75 13.11 -5.03 4.24
CA GLY A 75 12.25 -5.13 5.41
C GLY A 75 11.30 -6.33 5.40
N SER A 76 10.47 -6.45 6.45
CA SER A 76 9.46 -7.51 6.55
C SER A 76 8.28 -7.22 5.63
N ILE A 77 8.19 -7.94 4.51
CA ILE A 77 7.07 -7.82 3.57
C ILE A 77 5.74 -8.00 4.30
N GLU A 78 5.61 -9.00 5.17
CA GLU A 78 4.38 -9.25 5.93
C GLU A 78 3.96 -8.07 6.82
N TRP A 79 4.91 -7.44 7.52
CA TRP A 79 4.61 -6.31 8.39
C TRP A 79 4.20 -5.08 7.56
N TYR A 80 4.97 -4.75 6.52
CA TYR A 80 4.65 -3.63 5.63
C TYR A 80 3.34 -3.87 4.89
N MET A 81 3.07 -5.09 4.45
CA MET A 81 1.82 -5.48 3.80
C MET A 81 0.61 -5.17 4.70
N VAL A 82 0.66 -5.56 5.97
CA VAL A 82 -0.44 -5.28 6.92
C VAL A 82 -0.59 -3.78 7.16
N THR A 83 0.51 -3.08 7.43
CA THR A 83 0.48 -1.63 7.68
C THR A 83 -0.06 -0.84 6.50
N VAL A 84 0.48 -1.07 5.30
CA VAL A 84 0.11 -0.32 4.10
C VAL A 84 -1.30 -0.67 3.63
N LYS A 85 -1.71 -1.95 3.71
CA LYS A 85 -3.10 -2.35 3.46
C LYS A 85 -4.08 -1.58 4.34
N LEU A 86 -3.80 -1.51 5.65
CA LEU A 86 -4.69 -0.83 6.60
C LEU A 86 -4.79 0.66 6.28
N ASP A 87 -3.67 1.31 5.99
CA ASP A 87 -3.68 2.70 5.56
C ASP A 87 -4.49 2.89 4.28
N MET A 88 -4.26 2.07 3.25
CA MET A 88 -5.03 2.12 1.99
C MET A 88 -6.54 1.85 2.19
N GLU A 89 -6.94 1.03 3.16
CA GLU A 89 -8.34 0.88 3.56
C GLU A 89 -8.89 2.15 4.23
N ALA A 90 -8.09 2.80 5.09
CA ALA A 90 -8.45 4.06 5.74
C ALA A 90 -8.53 5.22 4.72
N GLU A 91 -7.71 5.19 3.68
CA GLU A 91 -7.73 6.14 2.55
C GLU A 91 -8.90 5.88 1.59
N GLY A 92 -9.58 4.73 1.69
CA GLY A 92 -10.63 4.33 0.75
C GLY A 92 -10.10 3.93 -0.64
N VAL A 93 -8.83 3.53 -0.74
CA VAL A 93 -8.21 2.99 -1.95
C VAL A 93 -8.47 1.48 -2.07
N LEU A 94 -8.52 0.78 -0.92
CA LEU A 94 -8.89 -0.63 -0.84
C LEU A 94 -10.22 -0.78 -0.09
N GLU A 95 -11.00 -1.78 -0.50
CA GLU A 95 -12.14 -2.24 0.27
C GLU A 95 -12.04 -3.74 0.58
N ARG A 96 -12.61 -4.12 1.73
CA ARG A 96 -12.75 -5.52 2.12
C ARG A 96 -14.06 -6.07 1.60
N ILE A 97 -13.99 -7.21 0.93
CA ILE A 97 -15.18 -7.98 0.56
C ILE A 97 -15.54 -8.91 1.72
N PRO A 98 -16.76 -8.84 2.26
CA PRO A 98 -17.19 -9.68 3.37
C PRO A 98 -17.22 -11.16 2.95
N GLY A 99 -16.73 -12.05 3.81
CA GLY A 99 -16.66 -13.48 3.51
C GLY A 99 -15.88 -14.26 4.57
N ARG A 100 -15.76 -15.58 4.38
CA ARG A 100 -14.99 -16.46 5.29
C ARG A 100 -13.50 -16.16 5.28
N SER A 101 -12.95 -15.76 4.13
CA SER A 101 -11.60 -15.24 3.99
C SER A 101 -11.64 -13.75 3.70
N GLN A 102 -10.72 -12.98 4.28
CA GLN A 102 -10.60 -11.57 3.94
C GLN A 102 -10.14 -11.43 2.49
N ARG A 103 -11.00 -10.85 1.67
CA ARG A 103 -10.73 -10.55 0.27
C ARG A 103 -10.67 -9.03 0.07
N LEU A 104 -9.81 -8.59 -0.84
CA LEU A 104 -9.46 -7.19 -1.07
C LEU A 104 -9.54 -6.86 -2.55
N ARG A 105 -10.05 -5.66 -2.86
CA ARG A 105 -10.03 -5.08 -4.21
C ARG A 105 -9.70 -3.59 -4.19
N LEU A 106 -9.27 -3.08 -5.33
CA LEU A 106 -9.15 -1.65 -5.58
C LEU A 106 -10.54 -1.02 -5.71
N VAL A 107 -10.73 0.15 -5.09
CA VAL A 107 -11.94 0.95 -5.28
C VAL A 107 -11.82 1.71 -6.60
N ALA A 108 -12.86 1.63 -7.45
CA ALA A 108 -12.86 2.29 -8.76
C ALA A 108 -12.76 3.82 -8.69
N GLU A 109 -13.16 4.41 -7.56
CA GLU A 109 -13.08 5.84 -7.27
C GLU A 109 -12.60 6.03 -5.82
N PRO A 110 -11.37 6.51 -5.57
CA PRO A 110 -10.93 6.79 -4.21
C PRO A 110 -11.83 7.86 -3.62
N LYS A 111 -12.39 7.62 -2.43
CA LYS A 111 -13.22 8.62 -1.74
C LYS A 111 -12.38 9.87 -1.50
N ALA A 112 -12.75 10.97 -2.17
CA ALA A 112 -12.23 12.29 -1.83
C ALA A 112 -12.66 12.59 -0.38
N GLY A 113 -11.69 12.54 0.53
CA GLY A 113 -11.85 13.00 1.91
C GLY A 113 -11.89 14.51 1.99
#